data_AF-M0J8A7-F1
#
_entry.id   AF-M0J8A7-F1
#
_cell.length_a   1.000
_cell.length_b   1.000
_cell.length_c   1.000
_cell.angle_alpha   90.00
_cell.angle_beta   90.00
_cell.angle_gamma   90.00
#
_symmetry.space_group_name_H-M   'P 1'
#
loop_
_entity.id
_entity.type
_entity.pdbx_description
1 polymer ?
#
loop_
_entity_poly.entity_id
_entity_poly.type
_entity_poly.pdbx_seq_one_letter_code
_entity_poly.pdbx_strand_id
1 'polypeptide(L)'
;MTVIARFEVIPVHEGGLSEDIAQAIEALDDFDISYELTATDTVIEADNVDEVFEAIQAAHNAVKADRVITSVEVDEQRRREQHGEDRIKSVASVLGREPKRERDT
;
A
#
# COMPACT_ATOMS: atom_id res chain seq x y z
N MET A 1 -7.21 16.00 4.12
CA MET A 1 -8.10 15.02 3.44
C MET A 1 -7.21 13.92 2.97
N THR A 2 -7.51 12.67 3.33
CA THR A 2 -6.55 11.59 3.13
C THR A 2 -7.16 10.55 2.22
N VAL A 3 -6.41 10.16 1.20
CA VAL A 3 -6.73 9.03 0.34
C VAL A 3 -5.93 7.85 0.84
N ILE A 4 -6.60 6.75 1.15
CA ILE A 4 -5.95 5.49 1.51
C ILE A 4 -6.04 4.58 0.30
N ALA A 5 -4.91 4.05 -0.14
CA ALA A 5 -4.88 3.05 -1.19
C ALA A 5 -4.16 1.79 -0.71
N ARG A 6 -4.50 0.66 -1.30
CA ARG A 6 -3.65 -0.54 -1.25
C ARG A 6 -3.33 -0.97 -2.66
N PHE A 7 -2.09 -1.38 -2.89
CA PHE A 7 -1.69 -1.92 -4.17
C PHE A 7 -0.74 -3.10 -4.02
N GLU A 8 -0.73 -3.95 -5.04
CA GLU A 8 0.26 -5.02 -5.21
C GLU A 8 0.90 -4.88 -6.59
N VAL A 9 2.20 -5.21 -6.68
CA VAL A 9 2.93 -5.27 -7.94
C VAL A 9 3.43 -6.70 -8.13
N ILE A 10 3.01 -7.33 -9.21
CA ILE A 10 3.30 -8.73 -9.51
C ILE A 10 4.08 -8.78 -10.83
N PRO A 11 5.41 -8.87 -10.77
CA PRO A 11 6.23 -9.25 -11.90
C PRO A 11 5.89 -10.69 -12.34
N VAL A 12 5.78 -10.93 -13.64
CA VAL A 12 5.44 -12.25 -14.19
C VAL A 12 6.68 -12.87 -14.84
N HIS A 13 7.47 -13.59 -14.05
CA HIS A 13 8.60 -14.39 -14.50
C HIS A 13 8.92 -15.52 -13.48
N GLU A 14 9.90 -16.37 -13.81
CA GLU A 14 10.42 -17.38 -12.88
C GLU A 14 11.42 -16.74 -11.89
N GLY A 15 11.48 -17.26 -10.66
CA GLY A 15 12.44 -16.82 -9.63
C GLY A 15 11.80 -16.13 -8.43
N GLY A 16 12.65 -15.57 -7.57
CA GLY A 16 12.21 -14.77 -6.43
C GLY A 16 11.79 -13.37 -6.88
N LEU A 17 10.77 -12.80 -6.22
CA LEU A 17 10.21 -11.48 -6.56
C LEU A 17 10.78 -10.34 -5.71
N SER A 18 11.67 -10.64 -4.77
CA SER A 18 12.10 -9.68 -3.74
C SER A 18 12.86 -8.48 -4.32
N GLU A 19 13.68 -8.68 -5.34
CA GLU A 19 14.43 -7.58 -5.99
C GLU A 19 13.50 -6.64 -6.76
N ASP A 20 12.47 -7.17 -7.41
CA ASP A 20 11.47 -6.36 -8.11
C ASP A 20 10.60 -5.58 -7.12
N ILE A 21 10.13 -6.24 -6.06
CA ILE A 21 9.34 -5.59 -5.01
C ILE A 21 10.17 -4.50 -4.33
N ALA A 22 11.46 -4.73 -4.06
CA ALA A 22 12.34 -3.70 -3.49
C ALA A 22 12.42 -2.46 -4.39
N GLN A 23 12.59 -2.63 -5.71
CA GLN A 23 12.59 -1.52 -6.66
C GLN A 23 11.25 -0.76 -6.67
N ALA A 24 10.14 -1.47 -6.59
CA ALA A 24 8.81 -0.85 -6.52
C ALA A 24 8.63 0.00 -5.25
N ILE A 25 9.15 -0.47 -4.11
CA ILE A 25 9.08 0.25 -2.83
C ILE A 25 10.04 1.44 -2.80
N GLU A 26 11.29 1.29 -3.26
CA GLU A 26 12.24 2.41 -3.35
C GLU A 26 11.71 3.56 -4.21
N ALA A 27 10.95 3.26 -5.28
CA ALA A 27 10.33 4.28 -6.12
C ALA A 27 9.28 5.13 -5.39
N LEU A 28 8.73 4.66 -4.25
CA LEU A 28 7.78 5.44 -3.45
C LEU A 28 8.46 6.53 -2.64
N ASP A 29 9.77 6.41 -2.35
CA ASP A 29 10.52 7.36 -1.51
C ASP A 29 10.63 8.77 -2.14
N ASP A 30 10.36 8.89 -3.44
CA ASP A 30 10.35 10.17 -4.17
C ASP A 30 9.04 10.97 -4.03
N PHE A 31 8.04 10.42 -3.32
CA PHE A 31 6.71 11.01 -3.19
C PHE A 31 6.41 11.44 -1.75
N ASP A 32 5.61 12.50 -1.58
CA ASP A 32 5.14 12.96 -0.26
C ASP A 32 3.96 12.12 0.24
N ILE A 33 4.23 10.83 0.46
CA ILE A 33 3.25 9.84 0.91
C ILE A 33 3.79 9.05 2.09
N SER A 34 2.89 8.43 2.84
CA SER A 34 3.27 7.34 3.75
C SER A 34 2.98 6.00 3.07
N TYR A 35 3.81 4.99 3.33
CA TYR A 35 3.55 3.63 2.87
C TYR A 35 3.92 2.58 3.94
N GLU A 36 3.18 1.47 3.96
CA GLU A 36 3.47 0.29 4.75
C GLU A 36 3.42 -0.95 3.85
N LEU A 37 4.57 -1.61 3.66
CA LEU A 37 4.63 -2.91 2.99
C LEU A 37 4.11 -4.01 3.93
N THR A 38 3.16 -4.79 3.44
CA THR A 38 2.63 -5.99 4.11
C THR A 38 3.12 -7.26 3.40
N ALA A 39 2.65 -8.43 3.85
CA ALA A 39 3.01 -9.70 3.23
C ALA A 39 2.45 -9.86 1.80
N THR A 40 1.39 -9.13 1.45
CA THR A 40 0.65 -9.34 0.19
C THR A 40 0.42 -8.07 -0.62
N ASP A 41 0.52 -6.90 0.01
CA ASP A 41 0.26 -5.61 -0.61
C ASP A 41 1.08 -4.51 0.06
N THR A 42 0.93 -3.30 -0.42
CA THR A 42 1.45 -2.08 0.20
C THR A 42 0.28 -1.13 0.40
N VAL A 43 0.10 -0.66 1.63
CA VAL A 43 -0.89 0.37 1.97
C VAL A 43 -0.21 1.73 1.86
N ILE A 44 -0.85 2.69 1.20
CA ILE A 44 -0.35 4.07 1.06
C ILE A 44 -1.39 5.07 1.55
N GLU A 45 -0.93 6.16 2.14
CA GLU A 45 -1.76 7.34 2.44
C GLU A 45 -1.15 8.59 1.81
N ALA A 46 -1.99 9.38 1.15
CA ALA A 46 -1.61 10.65 0.51
C ALA A 46 -2.71 11.70 0.70
N ASP A 47 -2.40 12.98 0.41
CA ASP A 47 -3.35 14.09 0.56
C ASP A 47 -4.41 14.13 -0.55
N ASN A 48 -4.11 13.50 -1.69
CA ASN A 48 -5.00 13.44 -2.84
C ASN A 48 -4.79 12.18 -3.67
N VAL A 49 -5.74 11.92 -4.56
CA VAL A 49 -5.76 10.70 -5.38
C VAL A 49 -4.74 10.76 -6.52
N ASP A 50 -4.32 11.95 -6.95
CA ASP A 50 -3.36 12.09 -8.03
C ASP A 50 -1.97 11.61 -7.55
N GLU A 51 -1.54 12.01 -6.35
CA GLU A 51 -0.32 11.50 -5.69
C GLU A 51 -0.31 9.97 -5.54
N VAL A 52 -1.45 9.38 -5.15
CA VAL A 52 -1.62 7.91 -5.09
C VAL A 52 -1.31 7.25 -6.44
N PHE A 53 -1.88 7.78 -7.52
CA PHE A 53 -1.69 7.18 -8.85
C PHE A 53 -0.29 7.45 -9.40
N GLU A 54 0.30 8.62 -9.15
CA GLU A 54 1.67 8.94 -9.57
C GLU A 54 2.69 8.02 -8.87
N ALA A 55 2.55 7.81 -7.55
CA ALA A 55 3.42 6.92 -6.79
C ALA A 55 3.30 5.46 -7.25
N ILE A 56 2.06 4.95 -7.43
CA ILE A 56 1.84 3.58 -7.91
C ILE A 56 2.34 3.41 -9.35
N GLN A 57 2.20 4.43 -10.20
CA GLN A 57 2.78 4.41 -11.54
C GLN A 57 4.30 4.32 -11.49
N ALA A 58 4.97 5.06 -10.62
CA ALA A 58 6.41 4.98 -10.44
C ALA A 58 6.84 3.59 -9.97
N ALA A 59 6.15 3.03 -8.97
CA ALA A 59 6.38 1.67 -8.49
C ALA A 59 6.20 0.61 -9.60
N HIS A 60 5.14 0.70 -10.41
CA HIS A 60 4.92 -0.19 -11.55
C HIS A 60 6.06 -0.11 -12.57
N ASN A 61 6.50 1.11 -12.90
CA ASN A 61 7.54 1.36 -13.90
C ASN A 61 8.96 1.00 -13.41
N ALA A 62 9.17 0.97 -12.10
CA ALA A 62 10.45 0.61 -11.50
C ALA A 62 10.79 -0.86 -11.78
N VAL A 63 9.79 -1.75 -11.72
CA VAL A 63 9.93 -3.18 -12.01
C VAL A 63 10.28 -3.42 -13.48
N LYS A 64 11.36 -4.16 -13.75
CA LYS A 64 11.92 -4.39 -15.11
C LYS A 64 11.56 -5.75 -15.71
N ALA A 65 10.44 -6.34 -15.31
CA ALA A 65 9.93 -7.57 -15.89
C ALA A 65 9.21 -7.33 -17.22
N ASP A 66 9.24 -8.32 -18.11
CA ASP A 66 8.54 -8.28 -19.41
C ASP A 66 7.03 -8.07 -19.28
N ARG A 67 6.45 -8.51 -18.16
CA ARG A 67 5.06 -8.31 -17.80
C ARG A 67 4.95 -8.01 -16.32
N VAL A 68 4.27 -6.92 -16.01
CA VAL A 68 3.94 -6.49 -14.64
C VAL A 68 2.42 -6.36 -14.53
N ILE A 69 1.85 -6.95 -13.49
CA ILE A 69 0.43 -6.80 -13.14
C ILE A 69 0.37 -5.98 -11.86
N THR A 70 -0.41 -4.92 -11.87
CA THR A 70 -0.65 -4.10 -10.68
C THR A 70 -2.14 -4.07 -10.40
N SER A 71 -2.51 -4.41 -9.17
CA SER A 71 -3.88 -4.24 -8.66
C SER A 71 -3.89 -3.06 -7.71
N VAL A 72 -4.89 -2.19 -7.81
CA VAL A 72 -5.04 -1.01 -6.95
C VAL A 72 -6.47 -0.95 -6.42
N GLU A 73 -6.61 -0.70 -5.14
CA GLU A 73 -7.87 -0.28 -4.50
C GLU A 73 -7.64 1.07 -3.84
N VAL A 74 -8.58 2.00 -4.06
CA VAL A 74 -8.53 3.37 -3.52
C VAL A 74 -9.80 3.61 -2.69
N ASP A 75 -9.62 4.01 -1.44
CA ASP A 75 -10.68 4.45 -0.52
C ASP A 75 -10.50 5.96 -0.24
N GLU A 76 -11.41 6.77 -0.81
CA GLU A 76 -11.44 8.22 -0.62
C GLU A 76 -12.80 8.65 -0.05
N GLN A 77 -12.79 9.25 1.14
CA GLN A 77 -13.97 9.89 1.72
C GLN A 77 -13.91 11.42 1.57
N ARG A 78 -14.45 11.96 0.46
CA ARG A 78 -14.39 13.39 0.04
C ARG A 78 -14.91 14.48 1.00
N ARG A 79 -15.38 14.12 2.19
CA ARG A 79 -15.94 15.07 3.19
C ARG A 79 -15.46 14.80 4.61
N ARG A 80 -14.47 13.93 4.78
CA ARG A 80 -13.85 13.63 6.07
C ARG A 80 -12.39 13.34 5.87
N GLU A 81 -11.60 13.71 6.87
CA GLU A 81 -10.24 13.19 7.00
C GLU A 81 -10.34 11.81 7.65
N GLN A 82 -9.55 10.88 7.14
CA GLN A 82 -9.56 9.50 7.61
C GLN A 82 -8.17 8.94 7.43
N HIS A 83 -7.54 8.51 8.52
CA HIS A 83 -6.32 7.72 8.47
C HIS A 83 -6.65 6.24 8.60
N GLY A 84 -5.82 5.37 8.02
CA GLY A 84 -5.94 3.93 8.15
C GLY A 84 -5.92 3.50 9.62
N GLU A 85 -5.08 4.16 10.42
CA GLU A 85 -5.02 3.96 11.87
C GLU A 85 -6.36 4.23 12.57
N ASP A 86 -7.16 5.18 12.11
CA ASP A 86 -8.45 5.52 12.74
C ASP A 86 -9.43 4.36 12.62
N ARG A 87 -9.43 3.69 11.46
CA ARG A 87 -10.25 2.48 11.24
C ARG A 87 -9.78 1.35 12.15
N ILE A 88 -8.47 1.16 12.29
CA ILE A 88 -7.89 0.14 13.21
C ILE A 88 -8.27 0.44 14.66
N LYS A 89 -8.11 1.69 15.12
CA LYS A 89 -8.47 2.14 16.48
C LYS A 89 -9.97 1.95 16.76
N SER A 90 -10.82 2.27 15.79
CA SER A 90 -12.28 2.09 15.92
C SER A 90 -12.64 0.61 16.11
N VAL A 91 -12.06 -0.27 15.29
CA VAL A 91 -12.27 -1.72 15.42
C VAL A 91 -11.71 -2.25 16.73
N ALA A 92 -10.50 -1.83 17.13
CA ALA A 92 -9.87 -2.22 18.40
C ALA A 92 -10.74 -1.86 19.61
N SER A 93 -11.34 -0.67 19.59
CA SER A 93 -12.26 -0.22 20.65
C SER A 93 -13.50 -1.11 20.75
N VAL A 94 -14.06 -1.57 19.63
CA VAL A 94 -15.21 -2.49 19.63
C VAL A 94 -14.79 -3.89 20.08
N LEU A 95 -13.60 -4.34 19.69
CA LEU A 95 -13.05 -5.64 20.08
C LEU A 95 -12.62 -5.68 21.55
N GLY A 96 -12.36 -4.54 22.18
CA GLY A 96 -11.77 -4.45 23.52
C GLY A 96 -10.31 -4.93 23.57
N ARG A 97 -9.63 -5.01 22.42
CA ARG A 97 -8.23 -5.42 22.25
C ARG A 97 -7.70 -4.98 20.89
N GLU A 98 -6.39 -5.00 20.72
CA GLU A 98 -5.78 -4.78 19.41
C GLU A 98 -6.16 -5.91 18.43
N PRO A 99 -6.45 -5.60 17.15
CA PRO A 99 -6.78 -6.57 16.11
C PRO A 99 -5.52 -7.30 15.58
N LYS A 100 -4.59 -7.63 16.48
CA LYS A 100 -3.35 -8.35 16.18
C LYS A 100 -3.20 -9.51 17.16
N ARG A 101 -2.81 -10.67 16.67
CA ARG A 101 -2.48 -11.85 17.48
C ARG A 101 -1.31 -12.58 16.83
N GLU A 102 -0.31 -12.92 17.62
CA GLU A 102 0.79 -13.78 17.17
C GLU A 102 0.39 -15.24 17.30
N ARG A 103 0.89 -16.06 16.37
CA ARG A 103 0.70 -17.51 16.45
C ARG A 103 1.67 -18.06 17.49
N ASP A 104 1.15 -18.79 18.47
CA ASP A 104 1.99 -19.57 19.37
C ASP A 104 2.70 -20.66 18.53
N THR A 105 4.01 -20.53 18.36
CA THR A 105 4.88 -21.51 17.67
C THR A 105 5.72 -22.28 18.66
#